data_AF-A0A7J4J060-F1
#
_entry.id   AF-A0A7J4J060-F1
#
_cell.length_a   1.000
_cell.length_b   1.000
_cell.length_c   1.000
_cell.angle_alpha   90.00
_cell.angle_beta   90.00
_cell.angle_gamma   90.00
#
_symmetry.space_group_name_H-M   'P 1'
#
loop_
_entity.id
_entity.type
_entity.pdbx_description
1 polymer ?
#
loop_
_entity_poly.entity_id
_entity_poly.type
_entity_poly.pdbx_seq_one_letter_code
_entity_poly.pdbx_strand_id
1 'polypeptide(L)'
;MADIRHYALDRINEVRRWHGLPPLHLHYELSIGAKAHCEHSVDRVEDMVYAQRLEHTPNHLRTGFDAENVHAQIGNMHANDFVNSGIDVWAKHEGHRNNMLSRNFTHTGIDIAMRDGPYGTKKFFMTARFCRR
;
A
#
# COMPACT_ATOMS: atom_id res chain seq x y z
N MET A 1 14.19 -3.43 14.67
CA MET A 1 13.42 -2.44 13.88
C MET A 1 11.97 -2.87 13.91
N ALA A 2 11.04 -1.96 14.18
CA ALA A 2 9.61 -2.27 14.04
C ALA A 2 9.32 -2.67 12.58
N ASP A 3 8.44 -3.65 12.37
CA ASP A 3 8.05 -4.10 11.04
C ASP A 3 7.41 -2.92 10.27
N ILE A 4 7.95 -2.61 9.08
CA ILE A 4 7.51 -1.47 8.24
C ILE A 4 6.00 -1.53 7.92
N ARG A 5 5.41 -2.74 7.93
CA ARG A 5 3.97 -2.94 7.74
C ARG A 5 3.15 -2.45 8.93
N HIS A 6 3.66 -2.63 10.14
CA HIS A 6 3.03 -2.08 11.36
C HIS A 6 3.17 -0.55 11.38
N TYR A 7 4.32 -0.02 10.95
CA TYR A 7 4.46 1.44 10.80
C TYR A 7 3.45 2.02 9.78
N ALA A 8 3.31 1.39 8.61
CA ALA A 8 2.31 1.80 7.63
C ALA A 8 0.87 1.68 8.17
N LEU A 9 0.55 0.61 8.91
CA LEU A 9 -0.74 0.46 9.58
C LEU A 9 -1.00 1.60 10.56
N ASP A 10 -0.03 1.92 11.42
CA ASP A 10 -0.14 2.98 12.42
C ASP A 10 -0.40 4.34 11.77
N ARG A 11 0.27 4.63 10.66
CA ARG A 11 0.07 5.85 9.89
C ARG A 11 -1.31 5.92 9.24
N ILE A 12 -1.82 4.82 8.67
CA ILE A 12 -3.21 4.75 8.17
C ILE A 12 -4.22 4.93 9.32
N ASN A 13 -3.98 4.29 10.46
CA ASN A 13 -4.85 4.35 11.63
C ASN A 13 -4.83 5.72 12.30
N GLU A 14 -3.72 6.47 12.21
CA GLU A 14 -3.68 7.86 12.62
C GLU A 14 -4.63 8.71 11.77
N VAL A 15 -4.58 8.56 10.44
CA VAL A 15 -5.54 9.23 9.54
C VAL A 15 -6.98 8.87 9.93
N ARG A 16 -7.28 7.59 10.14
CA ARG A 16 -8.63 7.14 10.57
C ARG A 16 -9.05 7.75 11.91
N ARG A 17 -8.14 7.83 12.88
CA ARG A 17 -8.38 8.43 14.20
C ARG A 17 -8.72 9.91 14.09
N TRP A 18 -8.00 10.67 13.26
CA TRP A 18 -8.32 12.09 12.97
C TRP A 18 -9.74 12.27 12.42
N HIS A 19 -10.28 11.26 11.75
CA HIS A 19 -11.64 11.24 11.22
C HIS A 19 -12.67 10.52 12.12
N GLY A 20 -12.31 10.18 13.36
CA GLY A 20 -13.23 9.53 14.31
C GLY A 20 -13.64 8.12 13.89
N LEU A 21 -12.76 7.39 13.18
CA LEU A 21 -12.98 6.03 12.73
C LEU A 21 -12.20 5.03 13.60
N PRO A 22 -12.73 3.80 13.81
CA PRO A 22 -11.99 2.75 14.49
C PRO A 22 -10.75 2.34 13.68
N PRO A 23 -9.67 1.88 14.34
CA PRO A 23 -8.48 1.41 13.65
C PRO A 23 -8.79 0.18 12.78
N LEU A 24 -8.01 0.02 11.71
CA LEU A 24 -7.90 -1.22 10.97
C LEU A 24 -6.96 -2.18 11.68
N HIS A 25 -7.18 -3.48 11.48
CA HIS A 25 -6.30 -4.55 11.94
C HIS A 25 -5.58 -5.19 10.76
N LEU A 26 -4.31 -5.57 10.95
CA LEU A 26 -3.59 -6.34 9.93
C LEU A 26 -4.24 -7.71 9.77
N HIS A 27 -4.49 -8.11 8.53
CA HIS A 27 -5.02 -9.42 8.18
C HIS A 27 -3.95 -10.24 7.47
N TYR A 28 -3.69 -11.45 7.97
CA TYR A 28 -2.62 -12.32 7.50
C TYR A 28 -2.73 -12.64 5.99
N GLU A 29 -3.88 -13.17 5.54
CA GLU A 29 -4.04 -13.54 4.13
C GLU A 29 -3.96 -12.35 3.17
N LEU A 30 -4.52 -11.21 3.56
CA LEU A 30 -4.37 -9.98 2.77
C LEU A 30 -2.92 -9.55 2.68
N SER A 31 -2.16 -9.71 3.77
CA SER A 31 -0.75 -9.36 3.80
C SER A 31 0.08 -10.28 2.90
N ILE A 32 -0.28 -11.56 2.78
CA ILE A 32 0.32 -12.46 1.77
C ILE A 32 0.06 -11.94 0.36
N GLY A 33 -1.19 -11.59 0.06
CA GLY A 33 -1.54 -11.05 -1.25
C GLY A 33 -0.85 -9.71 -1.54
N ALA A 34 -0.80 -8.81 -0.56
CA ALA A 34 -0.11 -7.53 -0.65
C ALA A 34 1.40 -7.73 -0.91
N LYS A 35 2.03 -8.67 -0.19
CA LYS A 35 3.43 -9.05 -0.38
C LYS A 35 3.71 -9.47 -1.82
N ALA A 36 2.93 -10.43 -2.32
CA ALA A 36 3.09 -10.95 -3.68
C ALA A 36 2.88 -9.85 -4.72
N HIS A 37 1.93 -8.94 -4.51
CA HIS A 37 1.73 -7.79 -5.38
C HIS A 37 2.93 -6.84 -5.36
N CYS A 38 3.44 -6.49 -4.18
CA CYS A 38 4.62 -5.65 -4.05
C CYS A 38 5.85 -6.25 -4.72
N GLU A 39 6.12 -7.54 -4.50
CA GLU A 39 7.25 -8.25 -5.11
C GLU A 39 7.14 -8.31 -6.63
N HIS A 40 5.93 -8.44 -7.17
CA HIS A 40 5.70 -8.41 -8.60
C HIS A 40 5.87 -6.98 -9.17
N SER A 41 5.42 -5.96 -8.47
CA SER A 41 5.32 -4.61 -9.03
C SER A 41 6.58 -3.76 -8.84
N VAL A 42 7.42 -4.05 -7.84
CA VAL A 42 8.60 -3.22 -7.53
C VAL A 42 9.63 -3.17 -8.66
N ASP A 43 9.76 -4.24 -9.45
CA ASP A 43 10.72 -4.27 -10.56
C ASP A 43 10.25 -3.45 -11.78
N ARG A 44 8.95 -3.13 -11.82
CA ARG A 44 8.25 -2.48 -12.94
C ARG A 44 7.86 -1.03 -12.64
N VAL A 45 8.41 -0.43 -11.58
CA VAL A 45 8.01 0.91 -11.11
C VAL A 45 8.14 1.97 -12.21
N GLU A 46 9.12 1.86 -13.10
CA GLU A 46 9.29 2.75 -14.26
C GLU A 46 8.12 2.70 -15.26
N ASP A 47 7.47 1.54 -15.41
CA ASP A 47 6.44 1.29 -16.41
C ASP A 47 5.04 1.69 -15.93
N MET A 48 4.89 2.11 -14.67
CA MET A 48 3.57 2.26 -14.03
C MET A 48 2.86 3.59 -14.34
N VAL A 49 2.40 3.75 -15.58
CA VAL A 49 1.31 4.68 -15.87
C VAL A 49 0.01 4.07 -15.34
N TYR A 50 -0.87 4.88 -14.72
CA TYR A 50 -2.06 4.44 -13.97
C TYR A 50 -2.92 3.36 -14.65
N ALA A 51 -3.00 3.35 -15.99
CA ALA A 51 -3.77 2.40 -16.78
C ALA A 51 -3.27 0.94 -16.73
N GLN A 52 -1.98 0.69 -16.47
CA GLN A 52 -1.39 -0.66 -16.50
C GLN A 52 -1.37 -1.36 -15.13
N ARG A 53 -1.89 -0.71 -14.07
CA ARG A 53 -1.84 -1.18 -12.67
C ARG A 53 -2.62 -2.46 -12.37
N LEU A 54 -3.55 -2.87 -13.25
CA LEU A 54 -4.40 -4.05 -13.06
C LEU A 54 -4.17 -5.15 -14.11
N GLU A 55 -3.56 -4.81 -15.25
CA GLU A 55 -3.44 -5.72 -16.39
C GLU A 55 -2.31 -6.74 -16.21
N HIS A 56 -1.29 -6.39 -15.43
CA HIS A 56 -0.14 -7.26 -15.17
C HIS A 56 -0.21 -8.02 -13.85
N THR A 57 -1.13 -7.68 -12.94
CA THR A 57 -1.29 -8.39 -11.67
C THR A 57 -2.04 -9.70 -11.91
N PRO A 58 -1.42 -10.88 -11.66
CA PRO A 58 -2.08 -12.16 -11.85
C PRO A 58 -3.43 -12.22 -11.12
N ASN A 59 -4.46 -12.78 -11.76
CA ASN A 59 -5.83 -12.83 -11.22
C ASN A 59 -5.91 -13.47 -9.82
N HIS A 60 -5.06 -14.47 -9.51
CA HIS A 60 -5.00 -15.10 -8.19
C HIS A 60 -4.49 -14.16 -7.09
N LEU A 61 -3.81 -13.06 -7.44
CA LEU A 61 -3.40 -12.01 -6.51
C LEU A 61 -4.45 -10.91 -6.37
N ARG A 62 -5.56 -10.93 -7.12
CA ARG A 62 -6.60 -9.89 -7.14
C ARG A 62 -7.85 -10.23 -6.31
N THR A 63 -7.86 -11.37 -5.62
CA THR A 63 -9.04 -11.86 -4.90
C THR A 63 -8.95 -11.62 -3.39
N GLY A 64 -10.10 -11.49 -2.72
CA GLY A 64 -10.19 -11.50 -1.25
C GLY A 64 -10.08 -10.14 -0.56
N PHE A 65 -10.11 -9.04 -1.30
CA PHE A 65 -10.20 -7.67 -0.79
C PHE A 65 -11.27 -6.88 -1.56
N ASP A 66 -11.82 -5.86 -0.90
CA ASP A 66 -12.91 -5.03 -1.43
C ASP A 66 -12.38 -3.75 -2.10
N ALA A 67 -11.19 -3.29 -1.68
CA ALA A 67 -10.52 -2.14 -2.25
C ALA A 67 -8.99 -2.20 -2.09
N GLU A 68 -8.25 -1.47 -2.92
CA GLU A 68 -6.79 -1.42 -2.87
C GLU A 68 -6.28 0.01 -3.09
N ASN A 69 -5.24 0.38 -2.35
CA ASN A 69 -4.41 1.53 -2.63
C ASN A 69 -3.00 1.06 -2.99
N VAL A 70 -2.36 1.77 -3.91
CA VAL A 70 -0.98 1.52 -4.35
C VAL A 70 -0.20 2.82 -4.43
N HIS A 71 1.07 2.78 -4.07
CA HIS A 71 1.99 3.90 -4.25
C HIS A 71 3.37 3.38 -4.63
N ALA A 72 4.09 4.13 -5.45
CA ALA A 72 5.41 3.74 -5.90
C ALA A 72 6.23 4.95 -6.26
N GLN A 73 7.54 4.81 -6.09
CA GLN A 73 8.49 5.87 -6.34
C GLN A 73 9.88 5.31 -6.61
N ILE A 74 10.68 6.04 -7.38
CA ILE A 74 12.11 5.80 -7.53
C ILE A 74 12.84 6.98 -6.88
N GLY A 75 13.82 6.69 -6.03
CA GLY A 75 14.60 7.74 -5.38
C GLY A 75 15.50 7.22 -4.26
N ASN A 76 16.16 8.17 -3.59
CA ASN A 76 17.02 7.91 -2.44
C ASN A 76 16.32 8.43 -1.18
N MET A 77 15.51 7.58 -0.56
CA MET A 77 14.79 7.90 0.67
C MET A 77 14.77 6.70 1.62
N HIS A 78 14.52 6.95 2.90
CA HIS A 78 14.30 5.87 3.85
C HIS A 78 12.90 5.27 3.66
N ALA A 79 12.74 3.99 4.02
CA ALA A 79 11.47 3.29 3.89
C ALA A 79 10.32 3.99 4.64
N ASN A 80 10.61 4.59 5.80
CA ASN A 80 9.60 5.35 6.57
C ASN A 80 9.17 6.62 5.84
N ASP A 81 10.09 7.32 5.17
CA ASP A 81 9.77 8.52 4.39
C ASP A 81 8.89 8.17 3.19
N PHE A 82 9.19 7.05 2.52
CA PHE A 82 8.36 6.50 1.45
C PHE A 82 6.95 6.13 1.92
N VAL A 83 6.82 5.51 3.10
CA VAL A 83 5.51 5.19 3.68
C VAL A 83 4.72 6.48 3.98
N ASN A 84 5.37 7.49 4.56
CA ASN A 84 4.73 8.77 4.85
C ASN A 84 4.27 9.47 3.57
N SER A 85 5.13 9.54 2.54
CA SER A 85 4.77 10.15 1.27
C SER A 85 3.61 9.41 0.59
N GLY A 86 3.61 8.08 0.62
CA GLY A 86 2.54 7.27 0.05
C GLY A 86 1.20 7.48 0.71
N ILE A 87 1.16 7.54 2.05
CA ILE A 87 -0.06 7.78 2.81
C ILE A 87 -0.57 9.22 2.61
N ASP A 88 0.32 10.21 2.58
CA ASP A 88 -0.04 11.60 2.28
C ASP A 88 -0.63 11.75 0.87
N VAL A 89 -0.06 11.04 -0.11
CA VAL A 89 -0.61 10.97 -1.47
C VAL A 89 -1.98 10.31 -1.46
N TRP A 90 -2.15 9.17 -0.78
CA TRP A 90 -3.45 8.51 -0.67
C TRP A 90 -4.51 9.40 0.00
N ALA A 91 -4.16 10.19 1.01
CA ALA A 91 -5.08 11.11 1.67
C ALA A 91 -5.54 12.26 0.76
N LYS A 92 -4.71 12.67 -0.21
CA LYS A 92 -5.03 13.75 -1.17
C LYS A 92 -5.91 13.28 -2.32
N HIS A 93 -5.79 12.02 -2.75
CA HIS A 93 -6.59 11.47 -3.86
C HIS A 93 -7.90 10.87 -3.35
N GLU A 94 -9.04 11.37 -3.85
CA GLU A 94 -10.37 11.00 -3.37
C GLU A 94 -10.61 9.48 -3.32
N GLY A 95 -10.31 8.76 -4.40
CA GLY A 95 -10.49 7.30 -4.44
C GLY A 95 -9.68 6.57 -3.37
N HIS A 96 -8.40 6.94 -3.18
CA HIS A 96 -7.55 6.33 -2.17
C HIS A 96 -7.96 6.71 -0.75
N ARG A 97 -8.35 7.97 -0.54
CA ARG A 97 -8.86 8.47 0.73
C ARG A 97 -10.14 7.74 1.13
N ASN A 98 -11.06 7.53 0.19
CA ASN A 98 -12.32 6.82 0.45
C ASN A 98 -12.07 5.38 0.91
N ASN A 99 -11.05 4.71 0.38
CA ASN A 99 -10.65 3.39 0.86
C ASN A 99 -10.16 3.44 2.31
N MET A 100 -9.25 4.37 2.64
CA MET A 100 -8.72 4.49 4.01
C MET A 100 -9.79 4.89 5.03
N LEU A 101 -10.74 5.73 4.63
CA LEU A 101 -11.79 6.28 5.51
C LEU A 101 -13.12 5.51 5.47
N SER A 102 -13.18 4.40 4.74
CA SER A 102 -14.37 3.57 4.71
C SER A 102 -14.67 2.99 6.09
N ARG A 103 -15.89 3.23 6.57
CA ARG A 103 -16.45 2.61 7.79
C ARG A 103 -16.71 1.11 7.62
N ASN A 104 -16.81 0.65 6.38
CA ASN A 104 -17.09 -0.76 6.07
C ASN A 104 -15.83 -1.63 6.21
N PHE A 105 -14.64 -1.03 6.26
CA PHE A 105 -13.39 -1.78 6.39
C PHE A 105 -12.91 -1.80 7.84
N THR A 106 -12.58 -3.01 8.28
CA THR A 106 -12.09 -3.37 9.62
C THR A 106 -10.67 -3.92 9.54
N HIS A 107 -10.28 -4.43 8.37
CA HIS A 107 -9.01 -5.10 8.15
C HIS A 107 -8.26 -4.57 6.94
N THR A 108 -6.94 -4.68 6.98
CA THR A 108 -6.06 -4.39 5.85
C THR A 108 -4.89 -5.37 5.76
N GLY A 109 -4.42 -5.63 4.54
CA GLY A 109 -3.11 -6.24 4.31
C GLY A 109 -2.20 -5.23 3.65
N ILE A 110 -1.02 -5.05 4.22
CA ILE A 110 -0.06 -4.04 3.79
C ILE A 110 1.27 -4.71 3.52
N ASP A 111 1.91 -4.34 2.41
CA ASP A 111 3.32 -4.65 2.19
C ASP A 111 4.02 -3.50 1.46
N ILE A 112 5.34 -3.48 1.59
CA ILE A 112 6.26 -2.52 1.01
C ILE A 112 7.46 -3.31 0.47
N ALA A 113 7.66 -3.29 -0.84
CA ALA A 113 8.83 -3.85 -1.49
C ALA A 113 9.82 -2.75 -1.87
N MET A 114 11.10 -3.05 -1.71
CA MET A 114 12.22 -2.21 -2.13
C MET A 114 13.21 -3.03 -2.95
N ARG A 115 13.72 -2.43 -4.03
CA ARG A 115 14.77 -2.99 -4.89
C ARG A 115 15.77 -1.91 -5.27
N ASP A 116 16.93 -2.34 -5.75
CA ASP A 116 17.88 -1.43 -6.37
C ASP A 116 17.27 -0.84 -7.65
N GLY A 117 17.41 0.47 -7.80
CA GLY A 117 16.98 1.22 -8.97
C GLY A 117 18.16 1.67 -9.82
N PRO A 118 17.87 2.28 -10.98
CA PRO A 118 18.91 2.80 -11.86
C PRO A 118 19.73 3.91 -11.18
N TYR A 119 20.99 4.05 -11.58
CA TYR A 119 21.89 5.12 -11.12
C TYR A 119 22.08 5.19 -9.59
N GLY A 120 22.05 4.04 -8.91
CA GLY A 120 22.24 3.96 -7.45
C GLY A 120 21.02 4.39 -6.63
N THR A 121 19.85 4.51 -7.27
CA THR A 121 18.59 4.79 -6.57
C THR A 121 17.97 3.52 -5.96
N LYS A 122 16.83 3.67 -5.28
CA LYS A 122 15.96 2.56 -4.89
C LYS A 122 14.60 2.68 -5.58
N LYS A 123 14.03 1.55 -5.97
CA LYS A 123 12.61 1.44 -6.36
C LYS A 123 11.81 1.04 -5.14
N PHE A 124 10.68 1.70 -4.95
CA PHE A 124 9.76 1.42 -3.87
C PHE A 124 8.36 1.16 -4.41
N PHE A 125 7.69 0.17 -3.85
CA PHE A 125 6.28 -0.11 -4.12
C PHE A 125 5.59 -0.50 -2.81
N MET A 126 4.46 0.15 -2.50
CA MET A 126 3.59 -0.23 -1.40
C MET A 126 2.16 -0.45 -1.87
N THR A 127 1.49 -1.38 -1.20
CA THR A 127 0.06 -1.59 -1.36
C THR A 127 -0.63 -1.77 -0.02
N ALA A 128 -1.88 -1.32 0.06
CA ALA A 128 -2.79 -1.59 1.16
C ALA A 128 -4.11 -2.12 0.57
N ARG A 129 -4.51 -3.32 1.00
CA ARG A 129 -5.73 -4.01 0.57
C ARG A 129 -6.73 -4.02 1.71
N PHE A 130 -7.95 -3.57 1.49
CA PHE A 130 -8.94 -3.36 2.54
C PHE A 130 -10.10 -4.35 2.43
N CYS A 131 -10.68 -4.72 3.57
CA CYS A 131 -11.88 -5.56 3.61
C CYS A 131 -12.68 -5.43 4.92
N ARG A 132 -13.87 -6.02 4.94
CA ARG A 132 -14.85 -5.97 6.04
C ARG A 132 -14.74 -7.05 7.13
N ARG A 133 -13.87 -8.06 6.99
CA ARG A 133 -13.92 -9.29 7.81
C ARG A 133 -13.79 -9.10 9.32
#